data_AF-A0A0G0YWS4-F1
#
_entry.id   AF-A0A0G0YWS4-F1
#
_cell.length_a   1.000
_cell.length_b   1.000
_cell.length_c   1.000
_cell.angle_alpha   90.00
_cell.angle_beta   90.00
_cell.angle_gamma   90.00
#
_symmetry.space_group_name_H-M   'P 1'
#
loop_
_entity.id
_entity.type
_entity.pdbx_description
1 polymer ?
#
loop_
_entity_poly.entity_id
_entity_poly.type
_entity_poly.pdbx_seq_one_letter_code
_entity_poly.pdbx_strand_id
1 'polypeptide(L)'
;NFLLGVGVGNYADELKERYPDEPVWYIQPVHNIPLIIFGELGIIGFLTVILLNYYIVKLLFKKRAQGYFGVLIIVYCLLLFDHFWWTTGSGMYILWLTAGLAYQEGNFNN
;
A
#
# COMPACT_ATOMS: atom_id res chain seq x y z
N ASN A 1 -17.66 3.63 5.31
CA ASN A 1 -17.89 5.05 4.93
C ASN A 1 -17.23 5.30 3.57
N PHE A 2 -17.93 5.83 2.56
CA PHE A 2 -17.34 6.01 1.22
C PHE A 2 -16.19 7.04 1.18
N LEU A 3 -16.28 8.10 1.98
CA LEU A 3 -15.33 9.22 1.92
C LEU A 3 -14.02 8.91 2.65
N LEU A 4 -14.13 8.39 3.87
CA LEU A 4 -13.01 8.22 4.80
C LEU A 4 -12.68 6.76 5.14
N GLY A 5 -13.48 5.80 4.64
CA GLY A 5 -13.29 4.40 4.95
C GLY A 5 -13.59 4.05 6.40
N VAL A 6 -13.01 2.96 6.89
CA VAL A 6 -13.21 2.42 8.25
C VAL A 6 -12.00 2.63 9.17
N GLY A 7 -10.93 3.25 8.64
CA GLY A 7 -9.63 3.37 9.30
C GLY A 7 -8.65 2.30 8.84
N VAL A 8 -7.36 2.66 8.81
CA VAL A 8 -6.26 1.75 8.45
C VAL A 8 -6.21 0.58 9.42
N GLY A 9 -6.16 -0.65 8.91
CA GLY A 9 -6.09 -1.87 9.70
C GLY A 9 -7.43 -2.39 10.19
N ASN A 10 -8.53 -1.64 10.01
CA ASN A 10 -9.85 -2.02 10.53
C ASN A 10 -10.70 -2.80 9.51
N TYR A 11 -10.16 -3.15 8.33
CA TYR A 11 -10.93 -3.79 7.26
C TYR A 11 -11.60 -5.10 7.73
N ALA A 12 -10.83 -5.99 8.36
CA ALA A 12 -11.34 -7.28 8.85
C ALA A 12 -12.26 -7.12 10.06
N ASP A 13 -11.99 -6.16 10.94
CA ASP A 13 -12.81 -5.90 12.12
C ASP A 13 -14.19 -5.37 11.74
N GLU A 14 -14.28 -4.45 10.76
CA GLU A 14 -15.55 -3.99 10.21
C GLU A 14 -16.33 -5.14 9.54
N LEU A 15 -15.64 -6.02 8.80
CA LEU A 15 -16.27 -7.19 8.19
C LEU A 15 -16.86 -8.12 9.25
N LYS A 16 -16.12 -8.35 10.34
CA LYS A 16 -16.58 -9.15 11.47
C LYS A 16 -17.79 -8.55 12.17
N GLU A 17 -17.82 -7.22 12.34
CA GLU A 17 -18.95 -6.53 12.94
C GLU A 17 -20.19 -6.56 12.03
N ARG A 18 -20.01 -6.40 10.72
CA ARG A 18 -21.12 -6.41 9.75
C ARG A 18 -21.68 -7.81 9.47
N TYR A 19 -20.84 -8.84 9.56
CA TYR A 19 -21.19 -10.22 9.26
C TYR A 19 -20.79 -11.17 10.41
N PRO A 20 -21.40 -11.04 11.60
CA PRO A 20 -20.97 -11.77 12.80
C PRO A 20 -21.23 -13.28 12.72
N ASP A 21 -22.22 -13.70 11.93
CA ASP A 21 -22.60 -15.11 11.76
C ASP A 21 -21.77 -15.83 10.69
N GLU A 22 -20.99 -15.08 9.90
CA GLU A 22 -20.13 -15.66 8.88
C GLU A 22 -18.90 -16.31 9.51
N PRO A 23 -18.42 -17.42 8.95
CA PRO A 23 -17.23 -18.07 9.47
C PRO A 23 -15.99 -17.21 9.22
N VAL A 24 -14.99 -17.35 10.09
CA VAL A 24 -13.77 -16.51 10.09
C VAL A 24 -13.02 -16.50 8.76
N TRP A 25 -13.08 -17.58 7.97
CA TRP A 25 -12.43 -17.66 6.65
C TRP A 25 -13.12 -16.80 5.58
N TYR A 26 -14.39 -16.42 5.79
CA TYR A 26 -15.11 -15.48 4.93
C TYR A 26 -14.83 -14.01 5.33
N ILE A 27 -14.41 -13.79 6.58
CA ILE A 27 -14.10 -12.47 7.17
C ILE A 27 -12.62 -12.07 6.93
N GLN A 28 -11.90 -12.81 6.08
CA GLN A 28 -10.52 -12.49 5.75
C GLN A 28 -10.43 -11.30 4.78
N PRO A 29 -9.35 -10.49 4.84
CA PRO A 29 -9.13 -9.46 3.86
C PRO A 29 -9.02 -10.06 2.45
N VAL A 30 -9.59 -9.35 1.47
CA VAL A 30 -9.49 -9.77 0.08
C VAL A 30 -8.03 -9.65 -0.40
N HIS A 31 -7.59 -10.53 -1.29
CA HIS A 31 -6.26 -10.43 -1.92
C HIS A 31 -6.23 -9.36 -3.02
N ASN A 32 -6.82 -8.19 -2.72
CA ASN A 32 -6.95 -7.06 -3.63
C ASN A 32 -6.67 -5.76 -2.85
N ILE A 33 -5.41 -5.33 -2.92
CA ILE A 33 -4.92 -4.17 -2.19
C ILE A 33 -5.69 -2.88 -2.53
N PRO A 34 -5.97 -2.55 -3.81
CA PRO A 34 -6.80 -1.39 -4.14
C PRO A 34 -8.15 -1.37 -3.41
N LEU A 35 -8.82 -2.53 -3.31
CA LEU A 35 -10.09 -2.64 -2.60
C LEU A 35 -9.92 -2.42 -1.09
N ILE A 36 -8.88 -3.00 -0.49
CA ILE A 36 -8.58 -2.80 0.93
C ILE A 36 -8.29 -1.32 1.21
N ILE A 37 -7.40 -0.69 0.44
CA ILE A 37 -7.07 0.74 0.58
C ILE A 37 -8.34 1.58 0.51
N PHE A 38 -9.21 1.30 -0.46
CA PHE A 38 -10.48 2.01 -0.61
C PHE A 38 -11.43 1.77 0.58
N GLY A 39 -11.53 0.54 1.08
CA GLY A 39 -12.35 0.21 2.25
C GLY A 39 -11.85 0.89 3.54
N GLU A 40 -10.54 0.90 3.75
CA GLU A 40 -9.90 1.44 4.95
C GLU A 40 -9.83 2.97 4.95
N LEU A 41 -9.49 3.58 3.81
CA LEU A 41 -9.23 5.01 3.71
C LEU A 41 -10.31 5.82 2.98
N GLY A 42 -11.27 5.14 2.34
CA GLY A 42 -12.26 5.77 1.47
C GLY A 42 -11.65 6.37 0.21
N ILE A 43 -12.46 7.11 -0.54
CA ILE A 43 -12.03 7.72 -1.81
C ILE A 43 -10.90 8.74 -1.63
N ILE A 44 -10.90 9.48 -0.52
CA ILE A 44 -9.91 10.54 -0.29
C ILE A 44 -8.52 9.95 -0.09
N GLY A 45 -8.40 8.95 0.79
CA GLY A 45 -7.11 8.32 1.00
C GLY A 45 -6.70 7.41 -0.17
N PHE A 46 -7.65 6.76 -0.84
CA PHE A 46 -7.37 6.01 -2.07
C PHE A 46 -6.72 6.87 -3.16
N LEU A 47 -7.30 8.05 -3.46
CA LEU A 47 -6.72 8.99 -4.41
C LEU A 47 -5.37 9.54 -3.92
N THR A 48 -5.24 9.82 -2.63
CA THR A 48 -3.98 10.27 -2.03
C THR A 48 -2.86 9.26 -2.24
N VAL A 49 -3.12 7.98 -2.00
CA VAL A 49 -2.14 6.90 -2.24
C VAL A 49 -1.76 6.81 -3.71
N ILE A 50 -2.72 6.85 -4.64
CA ILE A 50 -2.43 6.84 -6.08
C ILE A 50 -1.54 8.02 -6.49
N LEU A 51 -1.90 9.23 -6.07
CA LEU A 51 -1.14 10.44 -6.41
C LEU A 51 0.26 10.44 -5.80
N LEU A 52 0.41 9.97 -4.57
CA LEU A 52 1.70 9.84 -3.90
C LEU A 52 2.59 8.83 -4.62
N ASN A 53 2.06 7.66 -4.98
CA ASN A 53 2.79 6.65 -5.74
C ASN A 53 3.22 7.19 -7.11
N TYR A 54 2.32 7.86 -7.84
CA TYR A 54 2.65 8.50 -9.11
C TYR A 54 3.77 9.54 -8.96
N TYR A 55 3.70 10.37 -7.92
CA TYR A 55 4.72 11.38 -7.63
C TYR A 55 6.09 10.75 -7.32
N ILE A 56 6.13 9.71 -6.47
CA ILE A 56 7.36 8.99 -6.12
C ILE A 56 8.00 8.39 -7.37
N VAL A 57 7.23 7.68 -8.19
CA VAL A 57 7.73 7.07 -9.42
C VAL A 57 8.31 8.15 -10.35
N LYS A 58 7.59 9.24 -10.59
CA LYS A 58 8.06 10.37 -11.42
C LYS A 58 9.36 10.97 -10.88
N LEU A 59 9.47 11.12 -9.56
CA LEU A 59 10.64 11.67 -8.89
C LEU A 59 11.85 10.75 -9.02
N LEU A 60 11.68 9.44 -8.80
CA LEU A 60 12.74 8.43 -8.91
C LEU A 60 13.25 8.31 -10.34
N PHE A 61 12.36 8.35 -11.35
CA PHE A 61 12.75 8.39 -12.76
C PHE A 61 13.59 9.63 -13.09
N LYS A 62 13.18 10.82 -12.61
CA LYS A 62 13.93 12.06 -12.82
C LYS A 62 15.33 11.98 -12.21
N LYS A 63 15.47 11.30 -11.07
CA LYS A 63 16.72 11.24 -10.31
C LYS A 63 17.68 10.11 -10.71
N ARG A 64 17.34 9.27 -11.70
CA ARG A 64 18.17 8.13 -12.14
C ARG A 64 18.61 7.20 -11.00
N ALA A 65 17.71 6.93 -10.05
CA ALA A 65 17.97 6.06 -8.90
C ALA A 65 17.89 4.57 -9.28
N GLN A 66 18.78 4.07 -10.14
CA GLN A 66 18.61 2.77 -10.80
C GLN A 66 18.74 1.55 -9.87
N GLY A 67 19.52 1.64 -8.78
CA GLY A 67 19.77 0.50 -7.88
C GLY A 67 18.54 0.11 -7.07
N TYR A 68 18.10 0.99 -6.18
CA TYR A 68 16.95 0.73 -5.31
C TYR A 68 15.60 0.82 -6.04
N PHE A 69 15.54 1.44 -7.23
CA PHE A 69 14.33 1.41 -8.06
C PHE A 69 13.97 -0.02 -8.49
N GLY A 70 14.97 -0.86 -8.80
CA GLY A 70 14.73 -2.28 -9.08
C GLY A 70 14.13 -3.03 -7.87
N VAL A 71 14.65 -2.77 -6.67
CA VAL A 71 14.11 -3.34 -5.42
C VAL A 71 12.67 -2.86 -5.18
N LEU A 72 12.40 -1.57 -5.41
CA LEU A 72 11.07 -1.01 -5.28
C LEU A 72 10.07 -1.66 -6.25
N ILE A 73 10.47 -1.91 -7.50
CA ILE A 73 9.66 -2.67 -8.46
C ILE A 73 9.34 -4.06 -7.92
N ILE A 74 10.32 -4.77 -7.35
CA ILE A 74 10.10 -6.09 -6.77
C ILE A 74 9.06 -6.01 -5.64
N VAL A 75 9.17 -5.03 -4.73
CA VAL A 75 8.16 -4.81 -3.68
C VAL A 75 6.76 -4.57 -4.27
N TYR A 76 6.65 -3.73 -5.31
CA TYR A 76 5.38 -3.52 -6.03
C TYR A 76 4.85 -4.77 -6.73
N CYS A 77 5.72 -5.63 -7.25
CA CYS A 77 5.29 -6.92 -7.79
C CYS A 77 4.76 -7.82 -6.67
N LEU A 78 5.40 -7.83 -5.50
CA LEU A 78 4.98 -8.64 -4.35
C LEU A 78 3.63 -8.18 -3.77
N LEU A 79 3.32 -6.87 -3.85
CA LEU A 79 1.98 -6.31 -3.57
C LEU A 79 0.86 -6.91 -4.45
N LEU A 80 1.18 -7.51 -5.61
CA LEU A 80 0.17 -8.18 -6.45
C LEU A 80 -0.17 -9.60 -5.98
N PHE A 81 0.72 -10.22 -5.20
CA PHE A 81 0.54 -11.61 -4.76
C PHE A 81 -0.18 -11.70 -3.43
N ASP A 82 0.08 -10.77 -2.51
CA ASP A 82 -0.50 -10.81 -1.18
C ASP A 82 -0.70 -9.41 -0.60
N HIS A 83 -1.78 -9.25 0.17
CA HIS A 83 -2.18 -8.00 0.79
C HIS A 83 -1.40 -7.69 2.08
N PHE A 84 -0.62 -8.62 2.62
CA PHE A 84 0.17 -8.41 3.85
C PHE A 84 1.11 -7.20 3.75
N TRP A 85 1.59 -6.87 2.54
CA TRP A 85 2.43 -5.70 2.28
C TRP A 85 1.75 -4.38 2.67
N TRP A 86 0.42 -4.34 2.59
CA TRP A 86 -0.40 -3.22 3.03
C TRP A 86 -0.97 -3.43 4.43
N THR A 87 -1.47 -4.62 4.76
CA THR A 87 -2.19 -4.82 6.03
C THR A 87 -1.30 -5.03 7.25
N THR A 88 0.00 -5.30 7.06
CA THR A 88 0.95 -5.46 8.17
C THR A 88 1.90 -4.27 8.27
N GLY A 89 2.25 -3.90 9.50
CA GLY A 89 3.21 -2.83 9.75
C GLY A 89 4.59 -3.11 9.12
N SER A 90 5.07 -4.36 9.19
CA SER A 90 6.34 -4.76 8.57
C SER A 90 6.35 -4.58 7.05
N GLY A 91 5.25 -4.95 6.38
CA GLY A 91 5.07 -4.71 4.95
C GLY A 91 5.17 -3.22 4.59
N MET A 92 4.43 -2.38 5.32
CA MET A 92 4.48 -0.92 5.14
C MET A 92 5.89 -0.36 5.39
N TYR A 93 6.57 -0.82 6.45
CA TYR A 93 7.93 -0.35 6.75
C TYR A 93 8.91 -0.68 5.63
N ILE A 94 8.86 -1.89 5.06
CA ILE A 94 9.74 -2.28 3.95
C ILE A 94 9.46 -1.41 2.72
N LEU A 95 8.18 -1.21 2.38
CA LEU A 95 7.77 -0.37 1.24
C LEU A 95 8.34 1.05 1.35
N TRP A 96 8.10 1.72 2.48
CA TRP A 96 8.51 3.11 2.67
C TRP A 96 10.02 3.26 2.87
N LEU A 97 10.68 2.31 3.54
CA LEU A 97 12.13 2.31 3.66
C LEU A 97 12.79 2.17 2.29
N THR A 98 12.31 1.25 1.45
CA THR A 98 12.84 1.04 0.09
C THR A 98 12.65 2.29 -0.77
N ALA A 99 11.48 2.92 -0.71
CA ALA A 99 11.22 4.17 -1.41
C ALA A 99 12.15 5.31 -0.94
N GLY A 100 12.40 5.41 0.36
CA GLY A 100 13.32 6.39 0.94
C GLY A 100 14.77 6.19 0.50
N LEU A 101 15.25 4.95 0.50
CA LEU A 101 16.59 4.60 0.02
C LEU A 101 16.75 4.88 -1.48
N ALA A 102 15.73 4.57 -2.30
CA ALA A 102 15.71 4.92 -3.72
C ALA A 102 15.77 6.43 -3.94
N TYR A 103 15.06 7.21 -3.13
CA TYR A 103 15.15 8.67 -3.20
C TYR A 103 16.54 9.19 -2.83
N GLN A 104 17.15 8.62 -1.77
CA GLN A 104 18.48 9.00 -1.32
C GLN A 104 19.55 8.70 -2.37
N GLU A 105 19.52 7.52 -3.00
CA GLU A 105 20.43 7.15 -4.10
C GLU A 105 20.34 8.17 -5.24
N GLY A 106 19.12 8.51 -5.65
CA GLY A 106 18.89 9.51 -6.69
C GLY A 106 19.45 10.90 -6.36
N ASN A 107 19.69 11.24 -5.09
CA ASN A 107 20.35 12.51 -4.74
C ASN A 107 21.86 12.46 -4.93
N PHE A 108 22.50 11.29 -4.84
CA PHE A 108 23.94 11.16 -5.12
C PHE A 108 24.24 11.13 -6.63
N ASN A 109 23.26 10.79 -7.46
CA ASN A 109 23.40 10.65 -8.91
C ASN A 109 23.07 11.93 -9.72
N ASN A 110 22.57 12.99 -9.09
CA ASN A 110 22.31 14.30 -9.72
C ASN A 110 23.37 15.32 -9.32
#